data_AF-A0A0S9MX36-F1
#
_entry.id   AF-A0A0S9MX36-F1
#
_cell.length_a   1.000
_cell.length_b   1.000
_cell.length_c   1.000
_cell.angle_alpha   90.00
_cell.angle_beta   90.00
_cell.angle_gamma   90.00
#
_symmetry.space_group_name_H-M   'P 1'
#
loop_
_entity.id
_entity.type
_entity.pdbx_description
1 polymer ?
#
loop_
_entity_poly.entity_id
_entity_poly.type
_entity_poly.pdbx_seq_one_letter_code
_entity_poly.pdbx_strand_id
1 'polypeptide(L)'
;MKSWIKRSLAGLFGAAVVVGSLSACGHRPHDGGWNAASAEQMAERRAKMVARVADKLELDAAQKAKLEVLAGKLSEQRSALMAGAHPREQAQALVAGEKFDRAGAQALVDQKADALKAKAPEVVTALGDFYDSLTPAQQQKVRDFMQRRGGWHRG
;
A
#
# COMPACT_ATOMS: atom_id res chain seq x y z
N MET A 1 19.42 12.45 9.94
CA MET A 1 18.61 11.32 9.43
C MET A 1 17.60 11.82 8.39
N LYS A 2 17.70 11.33 7.14
CA LYS A 2 17.00 11.90 5.97
C LYS A 2 15.48 11.68 6.06
N SER A 3 14.71 12.78 6.08
CA SER A 3 13.26 12.85 6.35
C SER A 3 12.38 12.03 5.40
N TRP A 4 12.91 11.60 4.26
CA TRP A 4 12.20 10.79 3.28
C TRP A 4 12.06 9.30 3.67
N ILE A 5 12.99 8.77 4.48
CA ILE A 5 12.92 7.39 5.02
C ILE A 5 11.81 7.27 6.08
N LYS A 6 11.58 8.34 6.87
CA LYS A 6 10.46 8.44 7.82
C LYS A 6 9.11 8.50 7.10
N ARG A 7 9.05 9.16 5.93
CA ARG A 7 7.81 9.31 5.13
C ARG A 7 7.45 8.07 4.31
N SER A 8 8.42 7.26 3.92
CA SER A 8 8.19 6.04 3.13
C SER A 8 7.61 4.89 3.97
N LEU A 9 7.89 4.86 5.27
CA LEU A 9 7.34 3.87 6.21
C LEU A 9 5.92 4.22 6.69
N ALA A 10 5.48 5.48 6.55
CA ALA A 10 4.15 5.91 6.97
C ALA A 10 3.02 5.39 6.05
N GLY A 11 3.34 4.93 4.84
CA GLY A 11 2.37 4.46 3.84
C GLY A 11 2.08 2.96 3.85
N LEU A 12 2.79 2.13 4.63
CA LEU A 12 2.65 0.66 4.54
C LEU A 12 1.67 0.05 5.55
N PHE A 13 1.12 0.80 6.51
CA PHE A 13 0.20 0.24 7.53
C PHE A 13 -0.97 1.19 7.85
N GLY A 14 -1.57 1.79 6.83
CA GLY A 14 -2.74 2.67 6.95
C GLY A 14 -3.81 2.39 5.92
N ALA A 15 -4.03 1.11 5.57
CA ALA A 15 -5.06 0.69 4.64
C ALA A 15 -6.28 0.11 5.39
N ALA A 16 -6.80 0.89 6.33
CA ALA A 16 -8.15 0.70 6.85
C ALA A 16 -8.93 1.98 6.54
N VAL A 17 -9.77 1.89 5.51
CA VAL A 17 -10.96 2.71 5.29
C VAL A 17 -10.76 4.22 5.46
N VAL A 18 -10.31 4.93 4.42
CA VAL A 18 -10.94 6.19 3.98
C VAL A 18 -10.65 6.34 2.48
N VAL A 19 -11.71 6.42 1.70
CA VAL A 19 -11.71 6.90 0.32
C VAL A 19 -11.13 8.32 0.31
N GLY A 20 -9.91 8.50 -0.22
CA GLY A 20 -9.50 9.75 -0.88
C GLY A 20 -9.41 11.05 -0.05
N SER A 21 -8.98 11.04 1.21
CA SER A 21 -8.63 12.30 1.92
C SER A 21 -7.65 11.98 3.06
N LEU A 22 -6.39 12.43 3.09
CA LEU A 22 -5.91 13.78 2.88
C LEU A 22 -4.48 13.74 2.30
N SER A 23 -4.27 14.49 1.22
CA SER A 23 -3.09 15.33 0.98
C SER A 23 -1.92 15.09 1.93
N ALA A 24 -0.90 14.38 1.45
CA ALA A 24 0.45 14.55 1.96
C ALA A 24 0.76 16.05 1.96
N CYS A 25 0.82 16.65 3.15
CA CYS A 25 1.09 18.07 3.34
C CYS A 25 2.34 18.47 2.54
N GLY A 26 2.17 19.54 1.76
CA GLY A 26 3.05 19.97 0.68
C GLY A 26 4.47 20.32 1.08
N HIS A 27 5.38 20.14 0.12
CA HIS A 27 6.29 21.16 -0.42
C HIS A 27 7.37 20.48 -1.31
N ARG A 28 7.10 20.38 -2.62
CA ARG A 28 7.95 20.89 -3.72
C ARG A 28 7.54 20.26 -5.07
N PRO A 29 7.64 21.03 -6.18
CA PRO A 29 7.07 20.70 -7.49
C PRO A 29 8.06 19.84 -8.30
N HIS A 30 7.56 18.82 -9.00
CA HIS A 30 8.00 18.36 -10.31
C HIS A 30 7.18 17.11 -10.67
N ASP A 31 6.37 17.25 -11.72
CA ASP A 31 5.88 16.23 -12.65
C ASP A 31 5.36 14.89 -12.09
N GLY A 32 4.03 14.75 -12.11
CA GLY A 32 3.36 13.46 -11.96
C GLY A 32 3.10 13.05 -10.52
N GLY A 33 1.92 13.39 -10.01
CA GLY A 33 1.42 12.83 -8.76
C GLY A 33 1.42 11.30 -8.78
N TRP A 34 1.25 10.67 -7.61
CA TRP A 34 1.16 9.21 -7.42
C TRP A 34 0.17 8.46 -8.34
N ASN A 35 -0.62 9.20 -9.10
CA ASN A 35 -1.71 8.75 -9.96
C ASN A 35 -1.32 8.64 -11.44
N ALA A 36 -0.07 8.95 -11.82
CA ALA A 36 0.43 8.83 -13.20
C ALA A 36 1.72 7.99 -13.29
N ALA A 37 2.00 7.14 -12.29
CA ALA A 37 3.17 6.28 -12.37
C ALA A 37 2.89 5.12 -13.34
N SER A 38 3.70 5.02 -14.39
CA SER A 38 3.62 3.92 -15.36
C SER A 38 3.81 2.57 -14.67
N ALA A 39 3.38 1.48 -15.32
CA ALA A 39 3.58 0.12 -14.81
C ALA A 39 5.05 -0.15 -14.46
N GLU A 40 5.97 0.39 -15.26
CA GLU A 40 7.41 0.32 -15.06
C GLU A 40 7.89 1.09 -13.83
N GLN A 41 7.38 2.30 -13.60
CA GLN A 41 7.69 3.09 -12.39
C GLN A 41 7.14 2.43 -11.12
N MET A 42 5.99 1.75 -11.21
CA MET A 42 5.44 0.98 -10.09
C MET A 42 6.30 -0.24 -9.78
N ALA A 43 6.78 -0.96 -10.80
CA ALA A 43 7.69 -2.08 -10.65
C ALA A 43 9.03 -1.64 -10.03
N GLU A 44 9.60 -0.52 -10.48
CA GLU A 44 10.84 0.04 -9.93
C GLU A 44 10.66 0.45 -8.45
N ARG A 45 9.53 1.09 -8.11
CA ARG A 45 9.20 1.46 -6.73
C ARG A 45 9.05 0.23 -5.84
N ARG A 46 8.42 -0.83 -6.34
CA ARG A 46 8.30 -2.12 -5.64
C ARG A 46 9.69 -2.71 -5.39
N ALA A 47 10.55 -2.77 -6.41
CA ALA A 47 11.90 -3.28 -6.28
C ALA A 47 12.71 -2.49 -5.23
N LYS A 48 12.65 -1.15 -5.26
CA LYS A 48 13.28 -0.28 -4.25
C LYS A 48 12.74 -0.51 -2.84
N MET A 49 11.44 -0.77 -2.71
CA MET A 49 10.81 -1.05 -1.42
C MET A 49 11.30 -2.40 -0.87
N VAL A 50 11.26 -3.46 -1.69
CA VAL A 50 11.76 -4.80 -1.33
C VAL A 50 13.22 -4.73 -0.91
N ALA A 51 14.08 -4.07 -1.69
CA ALA A 51 15.49 -3.90 -1.36
C ALA A 51 15.68 -3.24 0.02
N ARG A 52 14.97 -2.14 0.29
CA ARG A 52 15.06 -1.45 1.59
C ARG A 52 14.58 -2.29 2.77
N VAL A 53 13.55 -3.10 2.58
CA VAL A 53 13.05 -3.98 3.65
C VAL A 53 14.02 -5.13 3.87
N ALA A 54 14.55 -5.70 2.78
CA ALA A 54 15.59 -6.72 2.83
C ALA A 54 16.82 -6.22 3.59
N ASP A 55 17.31 -5.02 3.29
CA ASP A 55 18.47 -4.44 3.96
C ASP A 55 18.20 -4.17 5.45
N LYS A 56 17.01 -3.65 5.80
CA LYS A 56 16.68 -3.32 7.19
C LYS A 56 16.50 -4.54 8.09
N LEU A 57 15.94 -5.61 7.53
CA LEU A 57 15.74 -6.86 8.23
C LEU A 57 16.95 -7.79 8.05
N GLU A 58 17.95 -7.41 7.26
CA GLU A 58 19.12 -8.24 6.95
C GLU A 58 18.67 -9.61 6.45
N LEU A 59 17.76 -9.61 5.46
CA LEU A 59 17.16 -10.82 4.94
C LEU A 59 18.18 -11.64 4.15
N ASP A 60 18.12 -12.96 4.32
CA ASP A 60 18.81 -13.88 3.42
C ASP A 60 18.09 -14.00 2.06
N ALA A 61 18.67 -14.77 1.15
CA ALA A 61 18.12 -14.95 -0.20
C ALA A 61 16.73 -15.62 -0.19
N ALA A 62 16.48 -16.58 0.70
CA ALA A 62 15.22 -17.30 0.78
C ALA A 62 14.11 -16.42 1.37
N GLN A 63 14.42 -15.66 2.42
CA GLN A 63 13.52 -14.69 3.03
C GLN A 63 13.19 -13.55 2.06
N LYS A 64 14.17 -13.07 1.29
CA LYS A 64 13.97 -12.06 0.25
C LYS A 64 13.04 -12.56 -0.86
N ALA A 65 13.19 -13.80 -1.30
CA ALA A 65 12.29 -14.39 -2.30
C ALA A 65 10.83 -14.41 -1.80
N LYS A 66 10.59 -14.76 -0.53
CA LYS A 66 9.25 -14.72 0.08
C LYS A 66 8.69 -13.30 0.17
N LEU A 67 9.54 -12.31 0.48
CA LEU A 67 9.16 -10.90 0.45
C LEU A 67 8.78 -10.43 -0.95
N GLU A 68 9.47 -10.90 -1.99
CA GLU A 68 9.15 -10.58 -3.39
C GLU A 68 7.78 -11.16 -3.79
N VAL A 69 7.46 -12.39 -3.37
CA VAL A 69 6.14 -13.00 -3.55
C VAL A 69 5.06 -12.17 -2.88
N LEU A 70 5.24 -11.81 -1.60
CA LEU A 70 4.31 -10.95 -0.86
C LEU A 70 4.10 -9.61 -1.57
N ALA A 71 5.18 -8.95 -2.00
CA ALA A 71 5.09 -7.70 -2.74
C ALA A 71 4.34 -7.86 -4.08
N GLY A 72 4.39 -9.05 -4.69
CA GLY A 72 3.63 -9.39 -5.89
C GLY A 72 2.14 -9.44 -5.63
N LYS A 73 1.74 -10.19 -4.61
CA LYS A 73 0.35 -10.31 -4.19
C LYS A 73 -0.27 -8.97 -3.80
N LEU A 74 0.48 -8.13 -3.08
CA LEU A 74 0.04 -6.76 -2.76
C LEU A 74 -0.11 -5.89 -4.02
N SER A 75 0.79 -6.02 -5.00
CA SER A 75 0.69 -5.29 -6.26
C SER A 75 -0.51 -5.75 -7.08
N GLU A 76 -0.76 -7.06 -7.18
CA GLU A 76 -1.92 -7.63 -7.87
C GLU A 76 -3.24 -7.16 -7.24
N GLN A 77 -3.34 -7.24 -5.91
CA GLN A 77 -4.50 -6.76 -5.16
C GLN A 77 -4.73 -5.26 -5.41
N ARG A 78 -3.66 -4.44 -5.38
CA ARG A 78 -3.77 -3.00 -5.69
C ARG A 78 -4.23 -2.77 -7.12
N SER A 79 -3.69 -3.49 -8.10
CA SER A 79 -4.12 -3.38 -9.49
C SER A 79 -5.58 -3.75 -9.66
N ALA A 80 -6.06 -4.81 -9.00
CA ALA A 80 -7.49 -5.17 -9.01
C ALA A 80 -8.38 -4.09 -8.38
N LEU A 81 -7.93 -3.46 -7.29
CA LEU A 81 -8.64 -2.34 -6.67
C LEU A 81 -8.58 -1.05 -7.50
N MET A 82 -7.58 -0.90 -8.36
CA MET A 82 -7.45 0.25 -9.28
C MET A 82 -8.02 -0.03 -10.67
N ALA A 83 -8.43 -1.27 -10.96
CA ALA A 83 -9.09 -1.61 -12.22
C ALA A 83 -10.40 -0.82 -12.35
N GLY A 84 -10.58 -0.17 -13.52
CA GLY A 84 -11.69 0.75 -13.83
C GLY A 84 -11.20 2.14 -14.24
N ALA A 85 -12.16 3.07 -14.44
CA ALA A 85 -11.88 4.49 -14.65
C ALA A 85 -11.06 5.07 -13.48
N HIS A 86 -10.34 6.18 -13.68
CA HIS A 86 -9.55 6.76 -12.59
C HIS A 86 -10.46 7.05 -11.37
N PRO A 87 -9.99 6.93 -10.11
CA PRO A 87 -10.83 7.20 -8.93
C PRO A 87 -11.54 8.55 -8.98
N ARG A 88 -10.91 9.54 -9.64
CA ARG A 88 -11.48 10.85 -9.91
C ARG A 88 -12.63 10.81 -10.91
N GLU A 89 -12.50 10.05 -11.99
CA GLU A 89 -13.55 9.88 -13.01
C GLU A 89 -14.74 9.11 -12.44
N GLN A 90 -14.49 8.07 -11.65
CA GLN A 90 -15.55 7.35 -10.92
C GLN A 90 -16.30 8.31 -9.99
N ALA A 91 -15.60 9.15 -9.23
CA ALA A 91 -16.23 10.15 -8.37
C ALA A 91 -17.02 11.21 -9.16
N GLN A 92 -16.50 11.66 -10.32
CA GLN A 92 -17.19 12.57 -11.22
C GLN A 92 -18.49 11.97 -11.76
N ALA A 93 -18.48 10.68 -12.13
CA ALA A 93 -19.67 9.99 -12.61
C ALA A 93 -20.80 9.96 -11.56
N LEU A 94 -20.47 9.81 -10.26
CA LEU A 94 -21.46 9.79 -9.18
C LEU A 94 -22.21 11.12 -8.96
N VAL A 95 -21.63 12.23 -9.41
CA VAL A 95 -22.18 13.59 -9.27
C VAL A 95 -22.54 14.23 -10.60
N ALA A 96 -22.46 13.48 -11.71
CA ALA A 96 -22.71 14.02 -13.05
C ALA A 96 -24.19 14.33 -13.32
N GLY A 97 -25.11 13.69 -12.58
CA GLY A 97 -26.54 13.93 -12.69
C GLY A 97 -27.05 15.06 -11.77
N GLU A 98 -28.33 15.39 -11.89
CA GLU A 98 -29.00 16.38 -11.02
C GLU A 98 -28.98 16.00 -9.54
N LYS A 99 -28.83 14.69 -9.25
CA LYS A 99 -28.75 14.14 -7.90
C LYS A 99 -27.57 13.19 -7.80
N PHE A 100 -27.06 13.03 -6.58
CA PHE A 100 -26.02 12.05 -6.28
C PHE A 100 -26.50 10.62 -6.54
N ASP A 101 -25.72 9.87 -7.32
CA ASP A 101 -25.98 8.47 -7.64
C ASP A 101 -25.57 7.55 -6.49
N ARG A 102 -26.50 7.35 -5.55
CA ARG A 102 -26.32 6.44 -4.42
C ARG A 102 -26.17 4.98 -4.86
N ALA A 103 -26.85 4.57 -5.93
CA ALA A 103 -26.82 3.19 -6.41
C ALA A 103 -25.47 2.87 -7.06
N GLY A 104 -24.96 3.76 -7.91
CA GLY A 104 -23.62 3.67 -8.48
C GLY A 104 -22.54 3.70 -7.40
N ALA A 105 -22.67 4.56 -6.38
CA ALA A 105 -21.73 4.61 -5.28
C ALA A 105 -21.68 3.29 -4.50
N GLN A 106 -22.84 2.70 -4.20
CA GLN A 106 -22.93 1.41 -3.53
C GLN A 106 -22.31 0.29 -4.38
N ALA A 107 -22.63 0.24 -5.68
CA ALA A 107 -22.07 -0.75 -6.60
C ALA A 107 -20.54 -0.69 -6.68
N LEU A 108 -19.96 0.51 -6.68
CA LEU A 108 -18.50 0.69 -6.63
C LEU A 108 -17.90 0.13 -5.34
N VAL A 109 -18.54 0.38 -4.19
CA VAL A 109 -18.08 -0.17 -2.90
C VAL A 109 -18.13 -1.69 -2.91
N ASP A 110 -19.24 -2.27 -3.37
CA ASP A 110 -19.43 -3.72 -3.42
C ASP A 110 -18.38 -4.38 -4.34
N GLN A 111 -18.14 -3.80 -5.52
CA GLN A 111 -17.11 -4.27 -6.45
C GLN A 111 -15.71 -4.28 -5.80
N LYS A 112 -15.34 -3.22 -5.08
CA LYS A 112 -14.03 -3.15 -4.41
C LYS A 112 -13.95 -4.12 -3.22
N ALA A 113 -15.05 -4.29 -2.49
CA ALA A 113 -15.14 -5.24 -1.39
C ALA A 113 -14.98 -6.68 -1.89
N ASP A 114 -15.61 -7.04 -3.00
CA ASP A 114 -15.51 -8.39 -3.58
C ASP A 114 -14.13 -8.65 -4.16
N ALA A 115 -13.53 -7.67 -4.84
CA ALA A 115 -12.13 -7.77 -5.29
C ALA A 115 -11.16 -7.97 -4.12
N LEU A 116 -11.39 -7.28 -2.99
CA LEU A 116 -10.62 -7.45 -1.77
C LEU A 116 -10.81 -8.85 -1.18
N LYS A 117 -12.05 -9.31 -1.02
CA LYS A 117 -12.36 -10.65 -0.48
C LYS A 117 -11.73 -11.75 -1.32
N ALA A 118 -11.75 -11.62 -2.65
CA ALA A 118 -11.17 -12.61 -3.55
C ALA A 118 -9.64 -12.73 -3.43
N LYS A 119 -8.94 -11.64 -3.10
CA LYS A 119 -7.47 -11.59 -3.03
C LYS A 119 -6.88 -11.61 -1.63
N ALA A 120 -7.69 -11.33 -0.61
CA ALA A 120 -7.24 -11.31 0.78
C ALA A 120 -6.57 -12.63 1.24
N PRO A 121 -7.10 -13.84 0.93
CA PRO A 121 -6.47 -15.08 1.38
C PRO A 121 -5.03 -15.23 0.86
N GLU A 122 -4.77 -14.95 -0.42
CA GLU A 122 -3.44 -15.07 -1.02
C GLU A 122 -2.42 -14.12 -0.35
N VAL A 123 -2.85 -12.91 0.00
CA VAL A 123 -2.00 -11.91 0.66
C VAL A 123 -1.72 -12.30 2.11
N VAL A 124 -2.73 -12.81 2.83
CA VAL A 124 -2.58 -13.29 4.20
C VAL A 124 -1.61 -14.48 4.24
N THR A 125 -1.77 -15.45 3.33
CA THR A 125 -0.84 -16.59 3.23
C THR A 125 0.58 -16.13 2.93
N ALA A 126 0.79 -15.29 1.92
CA ALA A 126 2.13 -14.82 1.57
C ALA A 126 2.78 -13.99 2.70
N LEU A 127 1.98 -13.25 3.48
CA LEU A 127 2.45 -12.52 4.65
C LEU A 127 2.88 -13.47 5.76
N GLY A 128 2.09 -14.51 6.03
CA GLY A 128 2.43 -15.57 6.98
C GLY A 128 3.73 -16.27 6.59
N ASP A 129 3.83 -16.75 5.35
CA ASP A 129 5.01 -17.44 4.83
C ASP A 129 6.29 -16.62 4.96
N PHE A 130 6.20 -15.30 4.70
CA PHE A 130 7.30 -14.36 4.89
C PHE A 130 7.64 -14.20 6.38
N TYR A 131 6.65 -13.90 7.23
CA TYR A 131 6.87 -13.64 8.66
C TYR A 131 7.43 -14.85 9.40
N ASP A 132 6.90 -16.04 9.10
CA ASP A 132 7.32 -17.30 9.72
C ASP A 132 8.71 -17.75 9.25
N SER A 133 9.20 -17.21 8.12
CA SER A 133 10.57 -17.43 7.65
C SER A 133 11.62 -16.57 8.36
N LEU A 134 11.19 -15.53 9.09
CA LEU A 134 12.08 -14.63 9.79
C LEU A 134 12.61 -15.26 11.07
N THR A 135 13.86 -14.96 11.40
CA THR A 135 14.43 -15.29 12.71
C THR A 135 13.72 -14.53 13.83
N PRO A 136 13.79 -14.99 15.10
CA PRO A 136 13.18 -14.27 16.22
C PRO A 136 13.63 -12.81 16.35
N ALA A 137 14.91 -12.53 16.06
CA ALA A 137 15.46 -11.18 16.07
C ALA A 137 14.85 -10.30 14.94
N GLN A 138 14.69 -10.86 13.73
CA GLN A 138 14.05 -10.17 12.62
C GLN A 138 12.56 -9.92 12.87
N GLN A 139 11.84 -10.90 13.42
CA GLN A 139 10.45 -10.73 13.83
C GLN A 139 10.30 -9.64 14.89
N GLN A 140 11.24 -9.54 15.83
CA GLN A 140 11.25 -8.44 16.81
C GLN A 140 11.47 -7.10 16.13
N LYS A 141 12.40 -6.99 15.17
CA LYS A 141 12.56 -5.76 14.37
C LYS A 141 11.24 -5.36 13.68
N VAL A 142 10.50 -6.33 13.11
CA VAL A 142 9.18 -6.07 12.51
C VAL A 142 8.19 -5.51 13.54
N ARG A 143 8.08 -6.12 14.72
CA ARG A 143 7.21 -5.63 15.81
C ARG A 143 7.61 -4.24 16.29
N ASP A 144 8.90 -3.99 16.48
CA ASP A 144 9.43 -2.68 16.88
C ASP A 144 9.08 -1.60 15.84
N PHE A 145 9.17 -1.92 14.55
CA PHE A 145 8.76 -1.00 13.49
C PHE A 145 7.27 -0.67 13.56
N MET A 146 6.40 -1.62 13.94
CA MET A 146 4.97 -1.36 14.13
C MET A 146 4.69 -0.50 15.36
N GLN A 147 5.42 -0.72 16.46
CA GLN A 147 5.26 0.02 17.71
C GLN A 147 5.79 1.45 17.66
N ARG A 148 6.78 1.74 16.80
CA ARG A 148 7.36 3.08 16.59
C ARG A 148 6.39 4.12 16.01
N ARG A 149 5.08 3.84 15.96
CA ARG A 149 4.04 4.76 15.49
C ARG A 149 3.32 5.55 16.60
N GLY A 150 3.77 5.46 17.86
CA GLY A 150 3.28 6.29 18.96
C GLY A 150 4.41 7.04 19.67
N GLY A 151 4.53 8.36 19.47
CA GLY A 151 5.36 9.23 20.32
C GLY A 151 6.23 10.25 19.59
N TRP A 152 5.63 11.24 18.93
CA TRP A 152 6.28 12.53 18.61
C TRP A 152 5.37 13.71 19.04
N HIS A 153 4.81 13.60 20.26
CA HIS A 153 4.23 14.72 21.00
C HIS A 153 4.65 14.60 22.47
N ARG A 154 5.90 15.01 22.77
CA ARG A 154 6.37 15.62 24.03
C ARG A 154 7.90 15.62 24.03
N GLY A 155 8.47 16.80 24.24
CA GLY A 155 9.89 17.13 24.18
C GLY A 155 10.08 18.36 23.31
#